data_AF-A0A938U551-F1
#
_entry.id   AF-A0A938U551-F1
#
_cell.length_a   1.000
_cell.length_b   1.000
_cell.length_c   1.000
_cell.angle_alpha   90.00
_cell.angle_beta   90.00
_cell.angle_gamma   90.00
#
_symmetry.space_group_name_H-M   'P 1'
#
loop_
_entity.id
_entity.type
_entity.pdbx_description
1 polymer ?
#
loop_
_entity_poly.entity_id
_entity_poly.type
_entity_poly.pdbx_seq_one_letter_code
_entity_poly.pdbx_strand_id
1 'polypeptide(L)'
;MNHPPPRSYFLWCAAFFSTLLLGLYLFYILIMWGPALMGGSAYPVDPRGEPVGVDFANFYLASRLALSGEPAAVYDRARFDSYRTSFFPLQDREVFPWVYPPLFLLLMLPLALLPYLAALGVWQAVSLGLFLGTLRRLAPHPFTLLLALGFPATFINFFTAQNGFITVFLMGGGLLLLGSRPFLGGLLLGMLVYKPHLGVLVPVALLAGRGWRALLGAGASAAALALASLVVLGAETWQAYLSSIPSSVNLLDSSSLPWKLMPSVFAAARVAGADPALARLLHGAVMAGVAAAVVWTWSRRSSPYLRHSAFVLASLLFTPYLFFYDYVCLALPLAWLGWEGCQRGFGRGEKALLAIAWLSPLSMMPFQGVKLPGLICPLVLSALLVLTLLKSRREAPDPG
;
A
#
# COMPACT_ATOMS: atom_id res chain seq x y z
N MET A 1 0.23 -16.46 31.45
CA MET A 1 0.29 -17.81 30.86
C MET A 1 1.20 -17.74 29.64
N ASN A 2 2.50 -18.02 29.81
CA ASN A 2 3.55 -17.91 28.78
C ASN A 2 4.05 -19.31 28.39
N HIS A 3 3.19 -20.14 27.80
CA HIS A 3 3.68 -21.31 27.07
C HIS A 3 3.96 -20.85 25.63
N PRO A 4 5.19 -21.03 25.10
CA PRO A 4 5.45 -20.77 23.69
C PRO A 4 4.54 -21.68 22.86
N PRO A 5 3.90 -21.17 21.79
CA PRO A 5 3.06 -21.98 20.94
C PRO A 5 3.87 -23.19 20.43
N PRO A 6 3.27 -24.38 20.33
CA PRO A 6 3.96 -25.58 19.84
C PRO A 6 4.61 -25.29 18.48
N ARG A 7 5.88 -25.71 18.33
CA ARG A 7 6.70 -25.46 17.12
C ARG A 7 5.94 -25.91 15.88
N SER A 8 5.30 -24.98 15.18
CA SER A 8 4.58 -25.33 13.95
C SER A 8 5.59 -25.43 12.80
N TYR A 9 5.72 -26.64 12.23
CA TYR A 9 6.57 -26.90 11.06
C TYR A 9 6.32 -25.88 9.93
N PHE A 10 5.07 -25.46 9.77
CA PHE A 10 4.65 -24.41 8.83
C PHE A 10 5.44 -23.09 8.98
N LEU A 11 5.57 -22.57 10.20
CA LEU A 11 6.27 -21.30 10.43
C LEU A 11 7.79 -21.43 10.22
N TRP A 12 8.37 -22.60 10.49
CA TRP A 12 9.77 -22.88 10.18
C TRP A 12 10.03 -22.93 8.69
N CYS A 13 9.18 -23.62 7.92
CA CYS A 13 9.24 -23.57 6.47
C CYS A 13 9.12 -22.13 5.95
N ALA A 14 8.13 -21.37 6.44
CA ALA A 14 7.93 -19.99 6.05
C ALA A 14 9.14 -19.10 6.39
N ALA A 15 9.76 -19.30 7.56
CA ALA A 15 10.99 -18.61 7.95
C ALA A 15 12.17 -18.97 7.02
N PHE A 16 12.37 -20.26 6.71
CA PHE A 16 13.40 -20.71 5.79
C PHE A 16 13.25 -20.09 4.39
N PHE A 17 12.04 -20.14 3.82
CA PHE A 17 11.75 -19.52 2.52
C PHE A 17 11.95 -18.01 2.56
N SER A 18 11.58 -17.36 3.66
CA SER A 18 11.78 -15.91 3.84
C SER A 18 13.26 -15.54 3.87
N THR A 19 14.11 -16.34 4.53
CA THR A 19 15.56 -16.14 4.52
C THR A 19 16.15 -16.29 3.11
N LEU A 20 15.73 -17.31 2.37
CA LEU A 20 16.17 -17.52 0.99
C LEU A 20 15.78 -16.34 0.10
N LEU A 21 14.52 -15.91 0.17
CA LEU A 21 14.03 -14.78 -0.62
C LEU A 21 14.73 -13.47 -0.23
N LEU A 22 14.95 -13.22 1.07
CA LEU A 22 15.69 -12.06 1.53
C LEU A 22 17.12 -12.04 0.97
N GLY A 23 17.80 -13.19 0.94
CA GLY A 23 19.12 -13.31 0.29
C GLY A 23 19.08 -12.94 -1.19
N LEU A 24 18.08 -13.44 -1.92
CA LEU A 24 17.88 -13.11 -3.34
C LEU A 24 17.56 -11.62 -3.56
N TYR A 25 16.78 -11.01 -2.67
CA TYR A 25 16.42 -9.59 -2.73
C TYR A 25 17.64 -8.70 -2.51
N LEU A 26 18.45 -9.00 -1.50
CA LEU A 26 19.68 -8.26 -1.22
C LEU A 26 20.68 -8.39 -2.36
N PHE A 27 20.83 -9.59 -2.92
CA PHE A 27 21.66 -9.82 -4.10
C PHE A 27 21.17 -9.01 -5.31
N TYR A 28 19.86 -8.99 -5.56
CA TYR A 28 19.29 -8.19 -6.65
C TYR A 28 19.50 -6.69 -6.43
N ILE A 29 19.26 -6.17 -5.22
CA ILE A 29 19.54 -4.75 -4.88
C ILE A 29 21.02 -4.42 -5.10
N LEU A 30 21.94 -5.30 -4.69
CA LEU A 30 23.36 -5.09 -4.87
C LEU A 30 23.74 -4.99 -6.36
N ILE A 31 23.21 -5.87 -7.21
CA ILE A 31 23.46 -5.83 -8.66
C ILE A 31 22.87 -4.56 -9.29
N MET A 32 21.64 -4.20 -8.92
CA MET A 32 20.93 -3.10 -9.57
C MET A 32 21.41 -1.75 -9.08
N TRP A 33 21.67 -1.57 -7.79
CA TRP A 33 22.02 -0.27 -7.21
C TRP A 33 23.51 -0.11 -6.96
N GLY A 34 24.25 -1.20 -6.74
CA GLY A 34 25.68 -1.16 -6.39
C GLY A 34 26.52 -0.36 -7.40
N PRO A 35 26.50 -0.68 -8.71
CA PRO A 35 27.26 0.07 -9.71
C PRO A 35 26.91 1.57 -9.74
N ALA A 36 25.62 1.88 -9.64
CA ALA A 36 25.11 3.24 -9.66
C ALA A 36 25.59 4.06 -8.45
N LEU A 37 25.58 3.45 -7.26
CA LEU A 37 26.01 4.08 -6.02
C LEU A 37 27.54 4.26 -5.95
N MET A 38 28.30 3.33 -6.55
CA MET A 38 29.76 3.44 -6.65
C MET A 38 30.22 4.51 -7.65
N GLY A 39 29.37 4.87 -8.62
CA GLY A 39 29.67 5.90 -9.63
C GLY A 39 29.71 7.34 -9.10
N GLY A 40 29.31 7.59 -7.85
CA GLY A 40 29.43 8.90 -7.19
C GLY A 40 28.47 9.99 -7.69
N SER A 41 27.49 9.66 -8.55
CA SER A 41 26.48 10.61 -9.01
C SER A 41 25.55 11.04 -7.87
N ALA A 42 25.20 12.33 -7.82
CA ALA A 42 24.16 12.84 -6.93
C ALA A 42 22.76 12.31 -7.29
N TYR A 43 22.57 11.89 -8.55
CA TYR A 43 21.33 11.34 -9.11
C TYR A 43 21.67 10.00 -9.82
N PRO A 44 21.94 8.93 -9.05
CA PRO A 44 22.40 7.68 -9.62
C PRO A 44 21.28 6.94 -10.34
N VAL A 45 21.64 6.32 -11.48
CA VAL A 45 20.75 5.49 -12.30
C VAL A 45 21.25 4.05 -12.34
N ASP A 46 20.32 3.10 -12.24
CA ASP A 46 20.60 1.66 -12.28
C ASP A 46 21.02 1.21 -13.71
N PRO A 47 21.47 -0.04 -13.90
CA PRO A 47 21.84 -0.56 -15.22
C PRO A 47 20.74 -0.55 -16.29
N ARG A 48 19.47 -0.28 -15.92
CA ARG A 48 18.35 -0.11 -16.85
C ARG A 48 18.11 1.36 -17.20
N GLY A 49 18.91 2.28 -16.65
CA GLY A 49 18.72 3.72 -16.78
C GLY A 49 17.65 4.29 -15.85
N GLU A 50 17.14 3.51 -14.89
CA GLU A 50 16.11 3.97 -13.96
C GLU A 50 16.76 4.62 -12.73
N PRO A 51 16.19 5.70 -12.16
CA PRO A 51 16.67 6.24 -10.90
C PRO A 51 16.75 5.16 -9.81
N VAL A 52 17.83 5.14 -9.03
CA VAL A 52 17.90 4.34 -7.80
C VAL A 52 16.79 4.81 -6.87
N GLY A 53 15.80 3.95 -6.58
CA GLY A 53 14.56 4.33 -5.90
C GLY A 53 13.57 5.06 -6.83
N VAL A 54 13.25 4.44 -7.98
CA VAL A 54 12.49 5.00 -9.11
C VAL A 54 11.28 5.87 -8.73
N ASP A 55 10.41 5.41 -7.82
CA ASP A 55 9.21 6.18 -7.46
C ASP A 55 9.53 7.30 -6.45
N PHE A 56 10.54 7.10 -5.59
CA PHE A 56 11.01 8.15 -4.69
C PHE A 56 11.64 9.32 -5.47
N ALA A 57 12.33 9.07 -6.58
CA ALA A 57 12.80 10.13 -7.47
C ALA A 57 11.66 11.06 -7.90
N ASN A 58 10.48 10.51 -8.19
CA ASN A 58 9.29 11.28 -8.49
C ASN A 58 8.85 12.15 -7.29
N PHE A 59 8.82 11.57 -6.09
CA PHE A 59 8.42 12.30 -4.87
C PHE A 59 9.39 13.42 -4.51
N TYR A 60 10.68 13.13 -4.61
CA TYR A 60 11.75 14.06 -4.35
C TYR A 60 11.71 15.23 -5.33
N LEU A 61 11.62 14.96 -6.64
CA LEU A 61 11.63 16.01 -7.66
C LEU A 61 10.35 16.84 -7.67
N ALA A 62 9.17 16.26 -7.42
CA ALA A 62 7.94 17.02 -7.23
C ALA A 62 8.08 18.02 -6.07
N SER A 63 8.67 17.55 -4.96
CA SER A 63 8.91 18.38 -3.77
C SER A 63 9.98 19.45 -4.02
N ARG A 64 11.03 19.14 -4.79
CA ARG A 64 12.04 20.12 -5.19
C ARG A 64 11.46 21.23 -6.08
N LEU A 65 10.58 20.88 -7.02
CA LEU A 65 9.88 21.85 -7.87
C LEU A 65 8.89 22.71 -7.05
N ALA A 66 8.22 22.10 -6.08
CA ALA A 66 7.38 22.86 -5.16
C ALA A 66 8.20 23.86 -4.32
N LEU A 67 9.37 23.45 -3.82
CA LEU A 67 10.29 24.31 -3.06
C LEU A 67 10.93 25.41 -3.91
N SER A 68 10.96 25.31 -5.25
CA SER A 68 11.41 26.40 -6.13
C SER A 68 10.33 27.48 -6.36
N GLY A 69 9.22 27.43 -5.63
CA GLY A 69 8.14 28.43 -5.68
C GLY A 69 7.01 28.08 -6.64
N GLU A 70 6.99 26.87 -7.20
CA GLU A 70 6.02 26.47 -8.24
C GLU A 70 5.26 25.18 -7.89
N PRO A 71 4.58 25.09 -6.74
CA PRO A 71 3.93 23.84 -6.31
C PRO A 71 2.83 23.36 -7.25
N ALA A 72 2.14 24.25 -7.97
CA ALA A 72 1.12 23.86 -8.96
C ALA A 72 1.72 23.18 -10.22
N ALA A 73 2.99 23.47 -10.54
CA ALA A 73 3.66 22.97 -11.74
C ALA A 73 3.85 21.45 -11.75
N VAL A 74 3.79 20.79 -10.59
CA VAL A 74 3.89 19.32 -10.50
C VAL A 74 2.72 18.60 -11.20
N TYR A 75 1.59 19.29 -11.40
CA TYR A 75 0.41 18.76 -12.08
C TYR A 75 0.37 19.08 -13.58
N ASP A 76 1.29 19.92 -14.06
CA ASP A 76 1.55 20.08 -15.50
C ASP A 76 2.53 18.99 -15.93
N ARG A 77 2.03 18.02 -16.71
CA ARG A 77 2.82 16.87 -17.14
C ARG A 77 4.05 17.27 -17.94
N ALA A 78 3.91 18.18 -18.90
CA ALA A 78 5.01 18.55 -19.78
C ALA A 78 6.11 19.29 -19.00
N ARG A 79 5.69 20.21 -18.13
CA ARG A 79 6.62 20.97 -17.28
C ARG A 79 7.34 20.06 -16.29
N PHE A 80 6.61 19.17 -15.63
CA PHE A 80 7.21 18.29 -14.63
C PHE A 80 8.12 17.21 -15.27
N ASP A 81 7.74 16.64 -16.42
CA ASP A 81 8.58 15.69 -17.15
C ASP A 81 9.86 16.35 -17.67
N SER A 82 9.78 17.60 -18.15
CA SER A 82 10.95 18.40 -18.52
C SER A 82 11.88 18.66 -17.32
N TYR A 83 11.31 19.07 -16.19
CA TYR A 83 12.07 19.26 -14.95
C TYR A 83 12.78 17.98 -14.51
N ARG A 84 12.09 16.83 -14.54
CA ARG A 84 12.67 15.54 -14.15
C ARG A 84 13.82 15.10 -15.03
N THR A 85 13.68 15.27 -16.35
CA THR A 85 14.70 14.89 -17.34
C THR A 85 16.01 15.66 -17.14
N SER A 86 15.96 16.86 -16.56
CA SER A 86 17.16 17.63 -16.23
C SER A 86 18.03 17.01 -15.12
N PHE A 87 17.46 16.12 -14.29
CA PHE A 87 18.16 15.42 -13.20
C PHE A 87 18.44 13.95 -13.54
N PHE A 88 17.49 13.29 -14.22
CA PHE A 88 17.60 11.91 -14.66
C PHE A 88 17.31 11.86 -16.17
N PRO A 89 18.35 11.86 -17.03
CA PRO A 89 18.16 11.78 -18.47
C PRO A 89 17.45 10.46 -18.82
N LEU A 90 16.19 10.54 -19.23
CA LEU A 90 15.39 9.36 -19.57
C LEU A 90 15.87 8.77 -20.90
N GLN A 91 16.04 7.45 -20.94
CA GLN A 91 16.12 6.70 -22.19
C GLN A 91 14.69 6.27 -22.57
N ASP A 92 14.10 6.92 -23.58
CA ASP A 92 12.92 6.50 -24.36
C ASP A 92 11.82 5.70 -23.62
N ARG A 93 11.35 6.16 -22.45
CA ARG A 93 10.28 5.49 -21.70
C ARG A 93 9.22 6.44 -21.17
N GLU A 94 7.98 5.93 -21.14
CA GLU A 94 6.84 6.64 -20.57
C GLU A 94 7.04 6.86 -19.07
N VAL A 95 6.96 8.13 -18.68
CA VAL A 95 7.02 8.57 -17.30
C VAL A 95 5.63 8.63 -16.70
N PHE A 96 5.43 8.00 -15.54
CA PHE A 96 4.19 8.14 -14.78
C PHE A 96 4.09 9.55 -14.17
N PRO A 97 2.97 10.25 -14.39
CA PRO A 97 2.78 11.60 -13.89
C PRO A 97 2.67 11.61 -12.35
N TRP A 98 2.87 12.79 -11.76
CA TRP A 98 2.49 13.02 -10.36
C TRP A 98 0.97 13.02 -10.24
N VAL A 99 0.43 12.09 -9.45
CA VAL A 99 -1.03 11.87 -9.29
C VAL A 99 -1.51 12.05 -7.86
N TYR A 100 -0.61 12.42 -6.94
CA TYR A 100 -0.93 12.51 -5.53
C TYR A 100 -1.60 13.84 -5.19
N PRO A 101 -2.52 13.88 -4.20
CA PRO A 101 -3.05 15.12 -3.67
C PRO A 101 -1.94 16.03 -3.10
N PRO A 102 -2.18 17.34 -2.97
CA PRO A 102 -1.23 18.28 -2.36
C PRO A 102 -0.82 17.89 -0.92
N LEU A 103 -1.65 17.12 -0.23
CA LEU A 103 -1.35 16.57 1.11
C LEU A 103 -0.08 15.71 1.12
N PHE A 104 0.13 14.90 0.08
CA PHE A 104 1.34 14.07 0.00
C PHE A 104 2.56 14.90 -0.38
N LEU A 105 2.39 15.93 -1.22
CA LEU A 105 3.45 16.87 -1.56
C LEU A 105 3.98 17.56 -0.30
N LEU A 106 3.07 18.05 0.55
CA LEU A 106 3.41 18.65 1.85
C LEU A 106 4.27 17.73 2.72
N LEU A 107 3.91 16.45 2.80
CA LEU A 107 4.64 15.45 3.60
C LEU A 107 6.07 15.24 3.10
N MET A 108 6.29 15.37 1.79
CA MET A 108 7.57 15.09 1.15
C MET A 108 8.51 16.30 1.10
N LEU A 109 8.02 17.53 1.29
CA LEU A 109 8.86 18.75 1.26
C LEU A 109 10.11 18.67 2.14
N PRO A 110 10.05 18.24 3.42
CA PRO A 110 11.23 18.25 4.28
C PRO A 110 12.34 17.32 3.78
N LEU A 111 11.98 16.20 3.13
CA LEU A 111 12.95 15.26 2.57
C LEU A 111 13.69 15.85 1.37
N ALA A 112 13.04 16.71 0.60
CA ALA A 112 13.65 17.38 -0.55
C ALA A 112 14.69 18.44 -0.18
N LEU A 113 14.80 18.81 1.10
CA LEU A 113 15.88 19.68 1.59
C LEU A 113 17.22 18.93 1.73
N LEU A 114 17.18 17.60 1.80
CA LEU A 114 18.37 16.76 1.88
C LEU A 114 18.92 16.44 0.47
N PRO A 115 20.22 16.10 0.33
CA PRO A 115 20.72 15.47 -0.88
C PRO A 115 19.95 14.19 -1.21
N TYR A 116 19.74 13.90 -2.49
CA TYR A 116 18.86 12.81 -2.98
C TYR A 116 19.06 11.47 -2.26
N LEU A 117 20.31 10.98 -2.17
CA LEU A 117 20.61 9.70 -1.54
C LEU A 117 20.34 9.69 -0.03
N ALA A 118 20.60 10.81 0.65
CA ALA A 118 20.28 10.95 2.06
C ALA A 118 18.75 10.98 2.27
N ALA A 119 18.02 11.70 1.41
CA ALA A 119 16.57 11.75 1.42
C ALA A 119 15.97 10.35 1.21
N LEU A 120 16.48 9.59 0.23
CA LEU A 120 16.07 8.21 -0.05
C LEU A 120 16.35 7.29 1.13
N GLY A 121 17.55 7.40 1.73
CA GLY A 121 17.92 6.61 2.90
C GLY A 121 17.01 6.86 4.09
N VAL A 122 16.72 8.14 4.40
CA VAL A 122 15.80 8.51 5.48
C VAL A 122 14.39 8.00 5.19
N TRP A 123 13.88 8.21 3.97
CA TRP A 123 12.56 7.75 3.56
C TRP A 123 12.39 6.24 3.76
N GLN A 124 13.34 5.45 3.26
CA GLN A 124 13.27 4.00 3.38
C GLN A 124 13.45 3.52 4.81
N ALA A 125 14.41 4.07 5.57
CA ALA A 125 14.64 3.66 6.94
C ALA A 125 13.43 3.95 7.84
N VAL A 126 12.85 5.15 7.74
CA VAL A 126 11.68 5.54 8.53
C VAL A 126 10.46 4.72 8.13
N SER A 127 10.14 4.65 6.84
CA SER A 127 8.94 3.94 6.37
C SER A 127 9.01 2.43 6.65
N LEU A 128 10.15 1.78 6.37
CA LEU A 128 10.36 0.36 6.69
C LEU A 128 10.31 0.11 8.21
N GLY A 129 10.91 1.00 9.01
CA GLY A 129 10.85 0.90 10.47
C GLY A 129 9.41 0.96 11.01
N LEU A 130 8.60 1.88 10.49
CA LEU A 130 7.17 2.01 10.84
C LEU A 130 6.38 0.77 10.41
N PHE A 131 6.63 0.23 9.22
CA PHE A 131 6.04 -1.01 8.73
C PHE A 131 6.36 -2.21 9.65
N LEU A 132 7.64 -2.45 9.90
CA LEU A 132 8.12 -3.56 10.74
C LEU A 132 7.63 -3.44 12.19
N GLY A 133 7.69 -2.23 12.76
CA GLY A 133 7.19 -1.95 14.10
C GLY A 133 5.69 -2.22 14.24
N THR A 134 4.90 -1.86 13.22
CA THR A 134 3.47 -2.14 13.15
C THR A 134 3.22 -3.64 13.14
N LEU A 135 3.85 -4.39 12.23
CA LEU A 135 3.69 -5.85 12.15
C LEU A 135 4.14 -6.58 13.42
N ARG A 136 5.25 -6.16 14.03
CA ARG A 136 5.75 -6.74 15.28
C ARG A 136 4.79 -6.56 16.46
N ARG A 137 4.04 -5.46 16.47
CA ARG A 137 3.01 -5.17 17.47
C ARG A 137 1.72 -5.94 17.19
N LEU A 138 1.38 -6.16 15.92
CA LEU A 138 0.22 -6.93 15.48
C LEU A 138 0.35 -8.43 15.76
N ALA A 139 1.51 -8.98 15.41
CA ALA A 139 1.83 -10.40 15.53
C ALA A 139 3.16 -10.56 16.28
N PRO A 140 3.16 -10.66 17.61
CA PRO A 140 4.38 -10.73 18.41
C PRO A 140 5.06 -12.12 18.40
N HIS A 141 5.33 -12.66 17.20
CA HIS A 141 6.03 -13.92 16.99
C HIS A 141 7.52 -13.69 16.62
N PRO A 142 8.46 -14.57 17.02
CA PRO A 142 9.88 -14.43 16.68
C PRO A 142 10.16 -14.29 15.18
N PHE A 143 9.36 -14.97 14.34
CA PHE A 143 9.53 -14.93 12.88
C PHE A 143 8.81 -13.76 12.18
N THR A 144 8.02 -12.94 12.87
CA THR A 144 7.20 -11.90 12.21
C THR A 144 8.04 -10.95 11.35
N LEU A 145 9.18 -10.48 11.87
CA LEU A 145 10.04 -9.57 11.12
C LEU A 145 10.71 -10.26 9.92
N LEU A 146 11.13 -11.51 10.08
CA LEU A 146 11.70 -12.29 8.99
C LEU A 146 10.67 -12.55 7.89
N LEU A 147 9.45 -12.94 8.25
CA LEU A 147 8.34 -13.13 7.31
C LEU A 147 7.94 -11.83 6.60
N ALA A 148 8.03 -10.69 7.31
CA ALA A 148 7.76 -9.38 6.74
C ALA A 148 8.86 -8.94 5.76
N LEU A 149 10.13 -9.16 6.09
CA LEU A 149 11.27 -8.83 5.21
C LEU A 149 11.35 -9.76 4.00
N GLY A 150 11.04 -11.05 4.17
CA GLY A 150 10.98 -12.00 3.08
C GLY A 150 9.74 -11.86 2.19
N PHE A 151 8.73 -11.09 2.61
CA PHE A 151 7.49 -10.92 1.85
C PHE A 151 7.76 -10.23 0.50
N PRO A 152 7.41 -10.84 -0.64
CA PRO A 152 7.65 -10.26 -1.96
C PRO A 152 7.15 -8.82 -2.15
N ALA A 153 6.02 -8.44 -1.55
CA ALA A 153 5.53 -7.06 -1.66
C ALA A 153 6.36 -6.05 -0.85
N THR A 154 7.03 -6.49 0.23
CA THR A 154 8.00 -5.66 0.97
C THR A 154 9.17 -5.32 0.06
N PHE A 155 9.71 -6.32 -0.65
CA PHE A 155 10.77 -6.09 -1.61
C PHE A 155 10.34 -5.14 -2.73
N ILE A 156 9.17 -5.39 -3.35
CA ILE A 156 8.63 -4.50 -4.39
C ILE A 156 8.57 -3.05 -3.89
N ASN A 157 7.97 -2.84 -2.71
CA ASN A 157 7.80 -1.51 -2.15
C ASN A 157 9.13 -0.82 -1.82
N PHE A 158 10.08 -1.55 -1.24
CA PHE A 158 11.42 -1.05 -0.92
C PHE A 158 12.21 -0.73 -2.19
N PHE A 159 12.24 -1.67 -3.14
CA PHE A 159 13.00 -1.52 -4.37
C PHE A 159 12.48 -0.37 -5.25
N THR A 160 11.17 -0.11 -5.26
CA THR A 160 10.64 1.09 -5.93
C THR A 160 10.68 2.34 -5.06
N ALA A 161 11.01 2.20 -3.76
CA ALA A 161 10.97 3.24 -2.75
C ALA A 161 9.59 3.93 -2.61
N GLN A 162 8.53 3.12 -2.69
CA GLN A 162 7.14 3.56 -2.62
C GLN A 162 6.65 3.86 -1.20
N ASN A 163 5.44 4.42 -1.10
CA ASN A 163 4.83 4.85 0.17
C ASN A 163 3.95 3.79 0.86
N GLY A 164 3.86 2.57 0.31
CA GLY A 164 3.01 1.51 0.88
C GLY A 164 3.36 1.11 2.32
N PHE A 165 4.63 1.23 2.75
CA PHE A 165 5.01 1.05 4.15
C PHE A 165 4.35 2.07 5.09
N ILE A 166 4.23 3.34 4.66
CA ILE A 166 3.49 4.37 5.40
C ILE A 166 1.99 4.02 5.43
N THR A 167 1.43 3.54 4.32
CA THR A 167 0.03 3.06 4.28
C THR A 167 -0.22 1.98 5.33
N VAL A 168 0.69 0.98 5.42
CA VAL A 168 0.59 -0.11 6.41
C VAL A 168 0.63 0.45 7.84
N PHE A 169 1.52 1.39 8.12
CA PHE A 169 1.62 2.02 9.43
C PHE A 169 0.35 2.79 9.80
N LEU A 170 -0.16 3.64 8.91
CA LEU A 170 -1.36 4.43 9.16
C LEU A 170 -2.60 3.55 9.31
N MET A 171 -2.77 2.58 8.41
CA MET A 171 -3.90 1.66 8.41
C MET A 171 -3.83 0.69 9.60
N GLY A 172 -2.71 -0.02 9.77
CA GLY A 172 -2.53 -1.00 10.84
C GLY A 172 -2.43 -0.38 12.22
N GLY A 173 -1.65 0.70 12.36
CA GLY A 173 -1.51 1.45 13.61
C GLY A 173 -2.84 2.11 14.02
N GLY A 174 -3.57 2.67 13.07
CA GLY A 174 -4.91 3.21 13.29
C GLY A 174 -5.87 2.15 13.83
N LEU A 175 -5.96 1.00 13.17
CA LEU A 175 -6.81 -0.13 13.58
C LEU A 175 -6.42 -0.71 14.94
N LEU A 176 -5.12 -0.79 15.26
CA LEU A 176 -4.64 -1.22 16.58
C LEU A 176 -5.10 -0.32 17.72
N LEU A 177 -5.20 0.99 17.47
CA LEU A 177 -5.55 1.98 18.49
C LEU A 177 -7.06 2.16 18.68
N LEU A 178 -7.90 1.64 17.78
CA LEU A 178 -9.36 1.87 17.86
C LEU A 178 -9.99 1.41 19.17
N GLY A 179 -9.52 0.29 19.74
CA GLY A 179 -10.07 -0.24 21.00
C GLY A 179 -9.65 0.53 22.25
N SER A 180 -8.41 1.05 22.27
CA SER A 180 -7.82 1.65 23.48
C SER A 180 -7.75 3.18 23.46
N ARG A 181 -7.54 3.76 22.28
CA ARG A 181 -7.37 5.21 22.05
C ARG A 181 -8.08 5.59 20.75
N PRO A 182 -9.42 5.51 20.69
CA PRO A 182 -10.18 5.61 19.45
C PRO A 182 -9.90 6.89 18.66
N PHE A 183 -9.74 8.04 19.34
CA PHE A 183 -9.41 9.30 18.67
C PHE A 183 -8.04 9.25 17.97
N LEU A 184 -7.00 8.71 18.62
CA LEU A 184 -5.68 8.57 18.01
C LEU A 184 -5.67 7.55 16.87
N GLY A 185 -6.43 6.45 17.03
CA GLY A 185 -6.64 5.49 15.93
C GLY A 185 -7.31 6.15 14.74
N GLY A 186 -8.31 6.98 15.02
CA GLY A 186 -8.95 7.88 14.04
C GLY A 186 -7.96 8.79 13.34
N LEU A 187 -7.10 9.51 14.06
CA LEU A 187 -6.11 10.41 13.47
C LEU A 187 -5.24 9.68 12.44
N LEU A 188 -4.70 8.50 12.77
CA LEU A 188 -3.88 7.72 11.85
C LEU A 188 -4.66 7.26 10.61
N LEU A 189 -5.89 6.77 10.79
CA LEU A 189 -6.74 6.36 9.67
C LEU A 189 -7.12 7.54 8.77
N GLY A 190 -7.40 8.71 9.37
CA GLY A 190 -7.72 9.93 8.64
C GLY A 190 -6.57 10.43 7.79
N MET A 191 -5.32 10.19 8.18
CA MET A 191 -4.14 10.57 7.39
C MET A 191 -4.06 9.81 6.06
N LEU A 192 -4.78 8.69 5.88
CA LEU A 192 -4.87 7.98 4.60
C LEU A 192 -5.46 8.82 3.46
N VAL A 193 -5.97 10.03 3.70
CA VAL A 193 -6.41 10.96 2.65
C VAL A 193 -5.33 11.32 1.62
N TYR A 194 -4.04 11.09 1.91
CA TYR A 194 -2.98 11.19 0.90
C TYR A 194 -3.13 10.11 -0.21
N LYS A 195 -3.80 8.99 0.10
CA LYS A 195 -4.27 7.94 -0.80
C LYS A 195 -5.78 7.73 -0.65
N PRO A 196 -6.60 8.66 -1.18
CA PRO A 196 -8.03 8.69 -0.88
C PRO A 196 -8.73 7.38 -1.27
N HIS A 197 -8.27 6.71 -2.34
CA HIS A 197 -8.83 5.43 -2.79
C HIS A 197 -8.61 4.26 -1.81
N LEU A 198 -7.58 4.29 -0.95
CA LEU A 198 -7.38 3.32 0.14
C LEU A 198 -8.04 3.75 1.46
N GLY A 199 -8.32 5.05 1.63
CA GLY A 199 -8.97 5.61 2.82
C GLY A 199 -10.50 5.65 2.76
N VAL A 200 -11.11 5.47 1.60
CA VAL A 200 -12.56 5.66 1.37
C VAL A 200 -13.46 4.79 2.25
N LEU A 201 -13.02 3.59 2.62
CA LEU A 201 -13.79 2.70 3.50
C LEU A 201 -13.66 3.06 4.99
N VAL A 202 -12.72 3.93 5.39
CA VAL A 202 -12.54 4.38 6.79
C VAL A 202 -13.85 4.94 7.37
N PRO A 203 -14.49 5.97 6.78
CA PRO A 203 -15.74 6.50 7.32
C PRO A 203 -16.85 5.46 7.33
N VAL A 204 -16.94 4.60 6.30
CA VAL A 204 -17.95 3.52 6.21
C VAL A 204 -17.82 2.55 7.39
N ALA A 205 -16.59 2.10 7.66
CA ALA A 205 -16.28 1.21 8.77
C ALA A 205 -16.60 1.84 10.13
N LEU A 206 -16.15 3.08 10.35
CA LEU A 206 -16.33 3.77 11.62
C LEU A 206 -17.80 4.11 11.90
N LEU A 207 -18.58 4.49 10.88
CA LEU A 207 -20.02 4.71 11.00
C LEU A 207 -20.75 3.40 11.31
N ALA A 208 -20.46 2.33 10.57
CA ALA A 208 -21.07 1.01 10.80
C ALA A 208 -20.75 0.45 12.20
N GLY A 209 -19.53 0.71 12.70
CA GLY A 209 -19.08 0.34 14.05
C GLY A 209 -19.49 1.33 15.14
N ARG A 210 -20.20 2.43 14.81
CA ARG A 210 -20.55 3.53 15.74
C ARG A 210 -19.35 4.13 16.49
N GLY A 211 -18.19 4.16 15.83
CA GLY A 211 -16.91 4.64 16.37
C GLY A 211 -16.75 6.16 16.32
N TRP A 212 -17.68 6.92 16.91
CA TRP A 212 -17.75 8.38 16.77
C TRP A 212 -16.45 9.12 17.13
N ARG A 213 -15.78 8.71 18.22
CA ARG A 213 -14.49 9.31 18.63
C ARG A 213 -13.40 9.09 17.60
N ALA A 214 -13.37 7.91 16.97
CA ALA A 214 -12.43 7.62 15.89
C ALA A 214 -12.79 8.38 14.62
N LEU A 215 -14.08 8.53 14.32
CA LEU A 215 -14.55 9.32 13.17
C LEU A 215 -14.15 10.80 13.32
N LEU A 216 -14.31 11.37 14.51
CA LEU A 216 -13.84 12.72 14.82
C LEU A 216 -12.31 12.84 14.65
N GLY A 217 -11.55 11.86 15.14
CA GLY A 217 -10.10 11.81 14.93
C GLY A 217 -9.72 11.77 13.46
N ALA A 218 -10.41 10.93 12.67
CA ALA A 218 -10.15 10.81 11.24
C ALA A 218 -10.48 12.11 10.49
N GLY A 219 -11.61 12.75 10.80
CA GLY A 219 -11.96 14.05 10.26
C GLY A 219 -10.96 15.15 10.64
N ALA A 220 -10.48 15.14 11.88
CA ALA A 220 -9.52 16.13 12.38
C ALA A 220 -8.18 16.05 11.66
N SER A 221 -7.57 14.86 11.48
CA SER A 221 -6.29 14.75 10.76
C SER A 221 -6.44 15.01 9.26
N ALA A 222 -7.54 14.56 8.65
CA ALA A 222 -7.84 14.86 7.25
C ALA A 222 -7.98 16.37 7.01
N ALA A 223 -8.76 17.07 7.84
CA ALA A 223 -8.93 18.51 7.76
C ALA A 223 -7.63 19.26 8.04
N ALA A 224 -6.87 18.85 9.07
CA ALA A 224 -5.60 19.48 9.41
C ALA A 224 -4.58 19.38 8.27
N LEU A 225 -4.44 18.20 7.65
CA LEU A 225 -3.53 18.02 6.51
C LEU A 225 -4.00 18.80 5.27
N ALA A 226 -5.30 18.83 5.00
CA ALA A 226 -5.84 19.56 3.88
C ALA A 226 -5.66 21.09 4.04
N LEU A 227 -5.94 21.61 5.24
CA LEU A 227 -5.72 23.01 5.57
C LEU A 227 -4.24 23.37 5.55
N ALA A 228 -3.38 22.54 6.13
CA ALA A 228 -1.94 22.77 6.11
C ALA A 228 -1.39 22.78 4.68
N SER A 229 -1.81 21.86 3.82
CA SER A 229 -1.35 21.83 2.44
C SER A 229 -1.90 22.99 1.63
N LEU A 230 -3.14 23.43 1.88
CA LEU A 230 -3.71 24.63 1.28
C LEU A 230 -2.94 25.91 1.68
N VAL A 231 -2.59 26.04 2.96
CA VAL A 231 -1.85 27.19 3.48
C VAL A 231 -0.42 27.23 2.95
N VAL A 232 0.27 26.08 2.90
CA VAL A 232 1.68 26.01 2.51
C VAL A 232 1.88 26.00 1.00
N LEU A 233 1.02 25.29 0.25
CA LEU A 233 1.17 25.12 -1.20
C LEU A 233 0.29 26.07 -2.01
N GLY A 234 -0.70 26.70 -1.38
CA GLY A 234 -1.61 27.64 -2.03
C GLY A 234 -2.82 26.98 -2.69
N ALA A 235 -3.85 27.80 -2.95
CA ALA A 235 -5.09 27.38 -3.60
C ALA A 235 -4.89 26.95 -5.06
N GLU A 236 -3.94 27.55 -5.77
CA GLU A 236 -3.62 27.22 -7.17
C GLU A 236 -3.16 25.77 -7.32
N THR A 237 -2.37 25.25 -6.38
CA THR A 237 -1.93 23.83 -6.37
C THR A 237 -3.10 22.88 -6.19
N TRP A 238 -4.07 23.24 -5.35
CA TRP A 238 -5.30 22.46 -5.20
C TRP A 238 -6.17 22.49 -6.44
N GLN A 239 -6.31 23.66 -7.08
CA GLN A 239 -7.03 23.78 -8.34
C GLN A 239 -6.37 22.92 -9.42
N ALA A 240 -5.05 22.98 -9.56
CA ALA A 240 -4.29 22.17 -10.52
C ALA A 240 -4.47 20.67 -10.27
N TYR A 241 -4.42 20.23 -9.00
CA TYR A 241 -4.70 18.84 -8.63
C TYR A 241 -6.12 18.41 -9.03
N LEU A 242 -7.13 19.20 -8.69
CA LEU A 242 -8.53 18.87 -9.01
C LEU A 242 -8.73 18.80 -10.54
N SER A 243 -8.11 19.70 -11.29
CA SER A 243 -8.11 19.69 -12.75
C SER A 243 -7.36 18.51 -13.37
N SER A 244 -6.41 17.89 -12.65
CA SER A 244 -5.69 16.70 -13.12
C SER A 244 -6.40 15.37 -12.83
N ILE A 245 -7.50 15.37 -12.08
CA ILE A 245 -8.25 14.15 -11.75
C ILE A 245 -8.87 13.50 -13.02
N PRO A 246 -9.59 14.24 -13.90
CA PRO A 246 -10.21 13.63 -15.07
C PRO A 246 -9.20 12.95 -16.01
N SER A 247 -8.02 13.54 -16.21
CA SER A 247 -6.96 12.93 -17.02
C SER A 247 -6.43 11.64 -16.38
N SER A 248 -6.30 11.61 -15.04
CA SER A 248 -5.91 10.41 -14.29
C SER A 248 -6.96 9.29 -14.40
N VAL A 249 -8.25 9.63 -14.43
CA VAL A 249 -9.34 8.67 -14.66
C VAL A 249 -9.32 8.15 -16.10
N ASN A 250 -9.08 9.01 -17.09
CA ASN A 250 -8.99 8.58 -18.49
C ASN A 250 -7.82 7.62 -18.72
N LEU A 251 -6.71 7.77 -17.97
CA LEU A 251 -5.58 6.83 -18.02
C LEU A 251 -6.01 5.40 -17.62
N LEU A 252 -6.92 5.23 -16.66
CA LEU A 252 -7.47 3.91 -16.29
C LEU A 252 -8.16 3.21 -17.46
N ASP A 253 -8.91 3.96 -18.24
CA ASP A 253 -9.66 3.42 -19.36
C ASP A 253 -8.78 3.16 -20.58
N SER A 254 -7.72 3.93 -20.74
CA SER A 254 -6.75 3.78 -21.82
C SER A 254 -5.78 2.61 -21.59
N SER A 255 -5.22 2.06 -22.68
CA SER A 255 -4.20 1.00 -22.64
C SER A 255 -2.81 1.49 -22.20
N SER A 256 -2.67 2.75 -21.78
CA SER A 256 -1.39 3.33 -21.36
C SER A 256 -1.02 2.99 -19.92
N LEU A 257 -1.95 2.48 -19.09
CA LEU A 257 -1.59 1.96 -17.78
C LEU A 257 -1.11 0.51 -17.86
N PRO A 258 -0.08 0.13 -17.10
CA PRO A 258 0.40 -1.23 -17.05
C PRO A 258 -0.55 -2.09 -16.20
N TRP A 259 -1.73 -2.46 -16.73
CA TRP A 259 -2.74 -3.24 -16.00
C TRP A 259 -2.18 -4.53 -15.37
N LYS A 260 -1.11 -5.10 -15.93
CA LYS A 260 -0.42 -6.28 -15.38
C LYS A 260 0.24 -6.04 -14.01
N LEU A 261 0.53 -4.79 -13.68
CA LEU A 261 1.09 -4.34 -12.39
C LEU A 261 0.00 -3.88 -11.42
N MET A 262 -1.28 -4.04 -11.78
CA MET A 262 -2.41 -3.57 -11.01
C MET A 262 -3.23 -4.76 -10.51
N PRO A 263 -3.11 -5.16 -9.22
CA PRO A 263 -3.87 -6.28 -8.66
C PRO A 263 -5.35 -5.96 -8.38
N SER A 264 -6.02 -5.21 -9.25
CA SER A 264 -7.43 -4.85 -9.14
C SER A 264 -8.32 -5.72 -10.04
N VAL A 265 -9.59 -5.85 -9.67
CA VAL A 265 -10.58 -6.58 -10.50
C VAL A 265 -10.77 -5.92 -11.86
N PHE A 266 -10.71 -4.59 -11.91
CA PHE A 266 -10.77 -3.83 -13.16
C PHE A 266 -9.61 -4.21 -14.08
N ALA A 267 -8.38 -4.10 -13.60
CA ALA A 267 -7.18 -4.42 -14.38
C ALA A 267 -7.16 -5.89 -14.80
N ALA A 268 -7.59 -6.80 -13.93
CA ALA A 268 -7.72 -8.21 -14.27
C ALA A 268 -8.72 -8.44 -15.41
N ALA A 269 -9.89 -7.80 -15.38
CA ALA A 269 -10.87 -7.86 -16.47
C ALA A 269 -10.30 -7.29 -17.77
N ARG A 270 -9.60 -6.15 -17.72
CA ARG A 270 -8.95 -5.54 -18.90
C ARG A 270 -7.87 -6.44 -19.50
N VAL A 271 -7.04 -7.07 -18.66
CA VAL A 271 -6.03 -8.04 -19.10
C VAL A 271 -6.68 -9.29 -19.73
N ALA A 272 -7.86 -9.69 -19.25
CA ALA A 272 -8.64 -10.79 -19.82
C ALA A 272 -9.40 -10.42 -21.10
N GLY A 273 -9.30 -9.17 -21.59
CA GLY A 273 -9.90 -8.72 -22.83
C GLY A 273 -11.30 -8.10 -22.69
N ALA A 274 -11.78 -7.86 -21.47
CA ALA A 274 -13.02 -7.12 -21.26
C ALA A 274 -12.88 -5.66 -21.73
N ASP A 275 -13.92 -5.13 -22.36
CA ASP A 275 -14.01 -3.71 -22.66
C ASP A 275 -14.09 -2.86 -21.36
N PRO A 276 -13.85 -1.53 -21.43
CA PRO A 276 -13.89 -0.67 -20.24
C PRO A 276 -15.24 -0.69 -19.50
N ALA A 277 -16.37 -0.83 -20.20
CA ALA A 277 -17.69 -0.80 -19.58
C ALA A 277 -17.94 -2.07 -18.76
N LEU A 278 -17.64 -3.24 -19.33
CA LEU A 278 -17.72 -4.52 -18.61
C LEU A 278 -16.74 -4.56 -17.44
N ALA A 279 -15.51 -4.09 -17.61
CA ALA A 279 -14.52 -4.04 -16.54
C ALA A 279 -14.98 -3.14 -15.37
N ARG A 280 -15.58 -1.97 -15.66
CA ARG A 280 -16.18 -1.10 -14.63
C ARG A 280 -17.37 -1.75 -13.94
N LEU A 281 -18.24 -2.45 -14.68
CA LEU A 281 -19.39 -3.15 -14.12
C LEU A 281 -18.94 -4.24 -13.13
N LEU A 282 -18.01 -5.10 -13.54
CA LEU A 282 -17.46 -6.16 -12.69
C LEU A 282 -16.78 -5.59 -11.45
N HIS A 283 -15.98 -4.53 -11.62
CA HIS A 283 -15.34 -3.87 -10.50
C HIS A 283 -16.35 -3.22 -9.55
N GLY A 284 -17.36 -2.52 -10.08
CA GLY A 284 -18.43 -1.90 -9.30
C GLY A 284 -19.23 -2.90 -8.46
N ALA A 285 -19.48 -4.10 -9.00
CA ALA A 285 -20.10 -5.19 -8.24
C ALA A 285 -19.24 -5.63 -7.05
N VAL A 286 -17.91 -5.75 -7.26
CA VAL A 286 -16.97 -6.06 -6.18
C VAL A 286 -16.89 -4.93 -5.15
N MET A 287 -16.83 -3.67 -5.58
CA MET A 287 -16.85 -2.50 -4.70
C MET A 287 -18.06 -2.51 -3.76
N ALA A 288 -19.26 -2.75 -4.29
CA ALA A 288 -20.48 -2.86 -3.50
C ALA A 288 -20.41 -4.04 -2.51
N GLY A 289 -19.95 -5.21 -2.97
CA GLY A 289 -19.81 -6.41 -2.14
C GLY A 289 -18.84 -6.22 -0.98
N VAL A 290 -17.67 -5.62 -1.21
CA VAL A 290 -16.67 -5.40 -0.15
C VAL A 290 -17.08 -4.28 0.80
N ALA A 291 -17.78 -3.24 0.33
CA ALA A 291 -18.36 -2.23 1.20
C ALA A 291 -19.43 -2.85 2.13
N ALA A 292 -20.30 -3.71 1.59
CA ALA A 292 -21.28 -4.46 2.38
C ALA A 292 -20.60 -5.40 3.39
N ALA A 293 -19.50 -6.05 3.01
CA ALA A 293 -18.71 -6.89 3.90
C ALA A 293 -18.11 -6.09 5.08
N VAL A 294 -17.64 -4.86 4.83
CA VAL A 294 -17.18 -3.95 5.88
C VAL A 294 -18.34 -3.54 6.79
N VAL A 295 -19.45 -3.07 6.24
CA VAL A 295 -20.63 -2.70 7.05
C VAL A 295 -21.10 -3.87 7.92
N TRP A 296 -21.17 -5.07 7.35
CA TRP A 296 -21.59 -6.29 8.06
C TRP A 296 -20.62 -6.69 9.19
N THR A 297 -19.31 -6.75 8.93
CA THR A 297 -18.33 -7.12 9.97
C THR A 297 -18.22 -6.08 11.08
N TRP A 298 -18.36 -4.79 10.76
CA TRP A 298 -18.26 -3.71 11.73
C TRP A 298 -19.53 -3.54 12.56
N SER A 299 -20.71 -3.71 11.96
CA SER A 299 -22.00 -3.63 12.67
C SER A 299 -22.22 -4.79 13.64
N ARG A 300 -21.75 -6.01 13.32
CA ARG A 300 -21.88 -7.19 14.19
C ARG A 300 -20.87 -7.27 15.32
N ARG A 301 -19.86 -6.38 15.34
CA ARG A 301 -18.75 -6.39 16.32
C ARG A 301 -18.05 -7.74 16.39
N SER A 302 -17.73 -8.33 15.24
CA SER A 302 -16.85 -9.51 15.18
C SER A 302 -15.51 -9.22 15.86
N SER A 303 -14.77 -10.26 16.20
CA SER A 303 -13.41 -10.15 16.75
C SER A 303 -12.60 -9.08 16.00
N PRO A 304 -11.89 -8.17 16.71
CA PRO A 304 -11.12 -7.10 16.08
C PRO A 304 -10.19 -7.60 14.98
N TYR A 305 -9.59 -8.79 15.14
CA TYR A 305 -8.71 -9.41 14.14
C TYR A 305 -9.40 -9.63 12.79
N LEU A 306 -10.60 -10.22 12.80
CA LEU A 306 -11.37 -10.52 11.60
C LEU A 306 -11.95 -9.23 11.00
N ARG A 307 -12.49 -8.34 11.83
CA ARG A 307 -13.05 -7.06 11.41
C ARG A 307 -11.99 -6.18 10.73
N HIS A 308 -10.79 -6.09 11.32
CA HIS A 308 -9.69 -5.31 10.77
C HIS A 308 -9.10 -5.98 9.52
N SER A 309 -8.97 -7.32 9.49
CA SER A 309 -8.54 -8.03 8.28
C SER A 309 -9.52 -7.84 7.12
N ALA A 310 -10.82 -7.95 7.38
CA ALA A 310 -11.85 -7.70 6.38
C ALA A 310 -11.79 -6.27 5.84
N PHE A 311 -11.57 -5.28 6.71
CA PHE A 311 -11.39 -3.88 6.31
C PHE A 311 -10.19 -3.68 5.37
N VAL A 312 -9.02 -4.23 5.69
CA VAL A 312 -7.82 -4.07 4.84
C VAL A 312 -8.02 -4.77 3.49
N LEU A 313 -8.52 -6.01 3.50
CA LEU A 313 -8.80 -6.77 2.28
C LEU A 313 -9.84 -6.07 1.40
N ALA A 314 -10.91 -5.54 2.01
CA ALA A 314 -11.91 -4.75 1.32
C ALA A 314 -11.32 -3.47 0.73
N SER A 315 -10.44 -2.77 1.46
CA SER A 315 -9.80 -1.53 0.98
C SER A 315 -8.92 -1.78 -0.24
N LEU A 316 -8.22 -2.92 -0.28
CA LEU A 316 -7.45 -3.35 -1.45
C LEU A 316 -8.34 -3.72 -2.64
N LEU A 317 -9.46 -4.41 -2.39
CA LEU A 317 -10.41 -4.81 -3.45
C LEU A 317 -11.30 -3.66 -3.96
N PHE A 318 -11.45 -2.59 -3.18
CA PHE A 318 -12.37 -1.49 -3.48
C PHE A 318 -11.86 -0.55 -4.58
N THR A 319 -10.55 -0.37 -4.71
CA THR A 319 -10.01 0.59 -5.70
C THR A 319 -9.76 -0.10 -7.06
N PRO A 320 -10.15 0.54 -8.19
CA PRO A 320 -9.78 0.05 -9.52
C PRO A 320 -8.31 0.32 -9.82
N TYR A 321 -7.69 1.24 -9.07
CA TYR A 321 -6.30 1.70 -9.19
C TYR A 321 -5.40 1.11 -8.10
N LEU A 322 -5.56 -0.16 -7.74
CA LEU A 322 -4.58 -0.80 -6.85
C LEU A 322 -3.29 -1.07 -7.64
N PHE A 323 -2.15 -0.56 -7.21
CA PHE A 323 -0.84 -0.87 -7.79
C PHE A 323 -0.08 -1.91 -6.97
N PHE A 324 0.80 -2.67 -7.63
CA PHE A 324 1.65 -3.71 -7.05
C PHE A 324 2.40 -3.29 -5.77
N TYR A 325 2.86 -2.04 -5.67
CA TYR A 325 3.52 -1.55 -4.45
C TYR A 325 2.57 -1.36 -3.26
N ASP A 326 1.27 -1.15 -3.47
CA ASP A 326 0.26 -1.02 -2.41
C ASP A 326 -0.16 -2.36 -1.85
N TYR A 327 0.09 -3.43 -2.60
CA TYR A 327 -0.20 -4.80 -2.20
C TYR A 327 0.57 -5.22 -0.92
N VAL A 328 1.59 -4.46 -0.51
CA VAL A 328 2.25 -4.62 0.79
C VAL A 328 1.29 -4.49 1.98
N CYS A 329 0.15 -3.79 1.82
CA CYS A 329 -0.89 -3.73 2.84
C CYS A 329 -1.49 -5.09 3.19
N LEU A 330 -1.38 -6.09 2.30
CA LEU A 330 -1.75 -7.49 2.57
C LEU A 330 -0.97 -8.08 3.76
N ALA A 331 0.19 -7.51 4.12
CA ALA A 331 0.92 -7.93 5.31
C ALA A 331 0.10 -7.80 6.61
N LEU A 332 -0.85 -6.85 6.68
CA LEU A 332 -1.72 -6.66 7.84
C LEU A 332 -2.65 -7.87 8.08
N PRO A 333 -3.53 -8.27 7.14
CA PRO A 333 -4.37 -9.45 7.31
C PRO A 333 -3.55 -10.74 7.40
N LEU A 334 -2.40 -10.85 6.71
CA LEU A 334 -1.51 -12.01 6.87
C LEU A 334 -0.97 -12.12 8.30
N ALA A 335 -0.55 -11.00 8.91
CA ALA A 335 -0.07 -10.97 10.28
C ALA A 335 -1.18 -11.30 11.28
N TRP A 336 -2.38 -10.70 11.14
CA TRP A 336 -3.51 -10.98 12.02
C TRP A 336 -4.01 -12.42 11.94
N LEU A 337 -4.30 -12.91 10.73
CA LEU A 337 -4.80 -14.27 10.51
C LEU A 337 -3.74 -15.32 10.85
N GLY A 338 -2.48 -15.04 10.51
CA GLY A 338 -1.34 -15.89 10.87
C GLY A 338 -1.14 -15.97 12.39
N TRP A 339 -1.18 -14.83 13.08
CA TRP A 339 -1.08 -14.78 14.54
C TRP A 339 -2.25 -15.48 15.22
N GLU A 340 -3.48 -15.26 14.75
CA GLU A 340 -4.66 -15.97 15.24
C GLU A 340 -4.48 -17.49 15.09
N GLY A 341 -4.05 -17.96 13.91
CA GLY A 341 -3.78 -19.36 13.66
C GLY A 341 -2.67 -19.97 14.54
N CYS A 342 -1.68 -19.16 14.94
CA CYS A 342 -0.66 -19.58 15.91
C CYS A 342 -1.24 -19.76 17.32
N GLN A 343 -2.16 -18.89 17.72
CA GLN A 343 -2.75 -18.86 19.07
C GLN A 343 -3.90 -19.87 19.23
N ARG A 344 -4.71 -20.05 18.18
CA ARG A 344 -5.96 -20.83 18.22
C ARG A 344 -5.94 -22.07 17.32
N GLY A 345 -4.87 -22.28 16.57
CA GLY A 345 -4.77 -23.34 15.56
C GLY A 345 -5.28 -22.87 14.19
N PHE A 346 -4.78 -23.53 13.14
CA PHE A 346 -5.18 -23.25 11.76
C PHE A 346 -6.28 -24.22 11.31
N GLY A 347 -7.31 -23.68 10.67
CA GLY A 347 -8.35 -24.45 10.00
C GLY A 347 -7.85 -25.18 8.74
N ARG A 348 -8.71 -26.02 8.17
CA ARG A 348 -8.42 -26.73 6.91
C ARG A 348 -8.17 -25.72 5.78
N GLY A 349 -7.02 -25.84 5.11
CA GLY A 349 -6.64 -24.99 3.97
C GLY A 349 -6.13 -23.59 4.33
N GLU A 350 -6.25 -23.12 5.59
CA GLU A 350 -5.84 -21.76 5.96
C GLU A 350 -4.35 -21.51 5.72
N LYS A 351 -3.49 -22.45 6.13
CA LYS A 351 -2.03 -22.36 5.90
C LYS A 351 -1.68 -22.24 4.42
N ALA A 352 -2.35 -23.02 3.57
CA ALA A 352 -2.14 -22.99 2.13
C ALA A 352 -2.59 -21.64 1.53
N LEU A 353 -3.76 -21.14 1.93
CA LEU A 353 -4.25 -19.84 1.46
C LEU A 353 -3.35 -18.68 1.91
N LEU A 354 -2.88 -18.70 3.17
CA LEU A 354 -1.93 -17.70 3.67
C LEU A 354 -0.60 -17.76 2.92
N ALA A 355 -0.09 -18.96 2.61
CA ALA A 355 1.13 -19.13 1.81
C ALA A 355 0.95 -18.64 0.37
N ILE A 356 -0.17 -18.97 -0.29
CA ILE A 356 -0.50 -18.47 -1.62
C ILE A 356 -0.58 -16.94 -1.61
N ALA A 357 -1.25 -16.37 -0.61
CA ALA A 357 -1.37 -14.93 -0.46
C ALA A 357 -0.04 -14.22 -0.20
N TRP A 358 0.84 -14.85 0.58
CA TRP A 358 2.19 -14.34 0.82
C TRP A 358 3.06 -14.41 -0.46
N LEU A 359 2.89 -15.45 -1.28
CA LEU A 359 3.64 -15.60 -2.55
C LEU A 359 3.03 -14.83 -3.73
N SER A 360 1.76 -14.45 -3.67
CA SER A 360 1.08 -13.81 -4.80
C SER A 360 1.76 -12.56 -5.37
N PRO A 361 2.47 -11.70 -4.60
CA PRO A 361 3.16 -10.57 -5.21
C PRO A 361 4.32 -10.96 -6.12
N LEU A 362 4.84 -12.20 -6.05
CA LEU A 362 5.84 -12.71 -7.00
C LEU A 362 5.34 -12.69 -8.44
N SER A 363 4.02 -12.81 -8.64
CA SER A 363 3.48 -12.68 -9.98
C SER A 363 3.84 -11.29 -10.52
N MET A 364 3.58 -10.24 -9.76
CA MET A 364 3.76 -8.85 -10.19
C MET A 364 5.21 -8.35 -10.11
N MET A 365 6.17 -9.21 -9.78
CA MET A 365 7.57 -8.78 -9.79
C MET A 365 7.96 -8.36 -11.23
N PRO A 366 8.73 -7.28 -11.38
CA PRO A 366 9.05 -6.69 -12.68
C PRO A 366 10.08 -7.51 -13.47
N PHE A 367 10.09 -8.84 -13.33
CA PHE A 367 10.88 -9.74 -14.17
C PHE A 367 10.26 -9.76 -15.57
N GLN A 368 10.99 -9.18 -16.52
CA GLN A 368 10.60 -9.11 -17.92
C GLN A 368 10.34 -10.53 -18.45
N GLY A 369 9.10 -10.81 -18.88
CA GLY A 369 8.76 -12.06 -19.57
C GLY A 369 7.49 -12.77 -19.10
N VAL A 370 7.03 -12.56 -17.87
CA VAL A 370 5.82 -13.23 -17.36
C VAL A 370 4.57 -12.41 -17.70
N LYS A 371 3.73 -12.92 -18.61
CA LYS A 371 2.49 -12.26 -19.07
C LYS A 371 1.27 -12.44 -18.14
N LEU A 372 1.38 -13.27 -17.11
CA LEU A 372 0.28 -13.71 -16.24
C LEU A 372 -0.09 -12.86 -14.98
N PRO A 373 0.59 -11.78 -14.57
CA PRO A 373 0.64 -11.53 -13.12
C PRO A 373 -0.40 -10.64 -12.43
N GLY A 374 -1.32 -9.99 -13.14
CA GLY A 374 -2.37 -9.18 -12.51
C GLY A 374 -3.64 -9.95 -12.11
N LEU A 375 -3.86 -11.14 -12.68
CA LEU A 375 -5.15 -11.85 -12.59
C LEU A 375 -5.37 -12.57 -11.25
N ILE A 376 -4.31 -13.12 -10.66
CA ILE A 376 -4.42 -14.01 -9.49
C ILE A 376 -4.64 -13.21 -8.20
N CYS A 377 -4.04 -12.03 -8.09
CA CYS A 377 -4.08 -11.22 -6.87
C CYS A 377 -5.50 -10.85 -6.41
N PRO A 378 -6.42 -10.34 -7.25
CA PRO A 378 -7.79 -10.07 -6.80
C PRO A 378 -8.55 -11.33 -6.37
N LEU A 379 -8.26 -12.50 -6.97
CA LEU A 379 -8.84 -13.78 -6.54
C LEU A 379 -8.33 -14.20 -5.16
N VAL A 380 -7.03 -14.03 -4.91
CA VAL A 380 -6.39 -14.31 -3.61
C VAL A 380 -6.94 -13.39 -2.52
N LEU A 381 -7.04 -12.08 -2.79
CA LEU A 381 -7.66 -11.13 -1.87
C LEU A 381 -9.12 -11.50 -1.57
N SER A 382 -9.88 -11.87 -2.60
CA SER A 382 -11.28 -12.30 -2.46
C SER A 382 -11.39 -13.58 -1.63
N ALA A 383 -10.53 -14.57 -1.86
CA ALA A 383 -10.51 -15.82 -1.09
C ALA A 383 -10.18 -15.57 0.39
N LEU A 384 -9.21 -14.71 0.70
CA LEU A 384 -8.91 -14.30 2.07
C LEU A 384 -10.08 -13.54 2.72
N LEU A 385 -10.76 -12.67 1.96
CA LEU A 385 -11.93 -11.96 2.46
C LEU A 385 -13.05 -12.94 2.78
N VAL A 386 -13.35 -13.88 1.88
CA VAL A 386 -14.36 -14.94 2.11
C VAL A 386 -14.00 -15.77 3.33
N LEU A 387 -12.75 -16.21 3.49
CA LEU A 387 -12.29 -16.92 4.69
C LEU A 387 -12.57 -16.07 5.96
N THR A 388 -12.19 -14.80 5.94
CA THR A 388 -12.40 -13.87 7.05
C THR A 388 -13.87 -13.71 7.41
N LEU A 389 -14.75 -13.59 6.39
CA LEU A 389 -16.20 -13.49 6.57
C LEU A 389 -16.80 -14.78 7.12
N LEU A 390 -16.34 -15.95 6.64
CA LEU A 390 -16.80 -17.25 7.14
C LEU A 390 -16.40 -17.47 8.60
N LYS A 391 -15.19 -17.09 9.01
CA LYS A 391 -14.77 -17.12 10.42
C LYS A 391 -15.63 -16.18 11.26
N SER A 392 -15.84 -14.96 10.77
CA SER A 392 -16.68 -13.95 11.44
C SER A 392 -18.13 -14.41 11.63
N ARG A 393 -18.69 -15.17 10.68
CA ARG A 393 -20.04 -15.75 10.79
C ARG A 393 -20.17 -16.80 11.88
N ARG A 394 -19.09 -17.52 12.18
CA ARG A 394 -19.06 -18.61 13.17
C ARG A 394 -18.81 -18.11 14.59
N GLU A 395 -18.29 -16.91 14.75
CA GLU A 395 -18.15 -16.28 16.07
C GLU A 395 -19.53 -15.82 16.58
N ALA A 396 -19.79 -16.06 17.87
CA ALA A 396 -20.87 -15.35 18.55
C ALA A 396 -20.56 -13.84 18.57
N PRO A 397 -21.55 -12.95 18.40
CA PRO A 397 -21.32 -11.51 18.53
C PRO A 397 -20.70 -11.19 19.90
N ASP A 398 -19.67 -10.34 19.93
CA ASP A 398 -19.03 -9.90 21.17
C ASP A 398 -20.05 -9.14 22.05
N PRO A 399 -20.34 -9.57 23.29
CA PRO A 399 -21.44 -9.01 24.09
C PRO A 399 -21.20 -7.59 24.65
N GLY A 400 -20.03 -6.97 24.51
CA GLY A 400 -19.85 -5.60 25.02
C GLY A 400 -18.45 -5.04 24.93
#